data_AF-A0A953TDU3-F1
#
_entry.id   AF-A0A953TDU3-F1
#
_cell.length_a   1.000
_cell.length_b   1.000
_cell.length_c   1.000
_cell.angle_alpha   90.00
_cell.angle_beta   90.00
_cell.angle_gamma   90.00
#
_symmetry.space_group_name_H-M   'P 1'
#
loop_
_entity.id
_entity.type
_entity.pdbx_description
1 polymer ?
#
loop_
_entity_poly.entity_id
_entity_poly.type
_entity_poly.pdbx_seq_one_letter_code
_entity_poly.pdbx_strand_id
1 'polypeptide(L)'
;MKQSAKPDAGHDHKVVEPTRSRPAQPHDLASAGHLAQLAGMMNGSPRMQSLAQLKAASDHGPRMQGLMEVAAGINPSAPATVSAAAESGRREAGLMGDAGLVSAKAVQIKTEDQPQRLVQLSRINFKPEAAPVIQRQLSWHEGARTKVTNLTGPILDFTDFGVTPSIVNGTEIPPGDAAAALLGPAILFNRLEHGGVEASIHAEPINVISYRMELPSDPPWVRQATVDHASSALEMLSKFSISHAVAPDRDAVITVEAKGLPSDGGFAALVEQHEDVHVRELAEVVHEILLPWDTRIAQFRVQGRKFVGENEVAAAALLYEALGGTAAQVGARFNNALRDRGLAFHHTGEGSSPEIDSTTFGGGILRVYWKHPMG
;
A
#
# COMPACT_ATOMS: atom_id res chain seq x y z
N MET A 1 -1.36 -41.07 -71.09
CA MET A 1 -2.72 -40.69 -71.56
C MET A 1 -3.09 -39.37 -70.91
N LYS A 2 -3.24 -38.33 -71.74
CA LYS A 2 -3.73 -37.00 -71.36
C LYS A 2 -5.24 -36.99 -71.52
N GLN A 3 -5.97 -36.36 -70.60
CA GLN A 3 -7.23 -35.71 -70.96
C GLN A 3 -7.56 -34.59 -69.97
N SER A 4 -7.50 -33.38 -70.51
CA SER A 4 -7.96 -32.12 -69.94
C SER A 4 -9.46 -31.99 -70.16
N ALA A 5 -10.19 -31.37 -69.24
CA ALA A 5 -11.51 -30.79 -69.52
C ALA A 5 -11.78 -29.55 -68.66
N LYS A 6 -11.91 -28.43 -69.37
CA LYS A 6 -12.60 -27.15 -69.09
C LYS A 6 -13.24 -26.78 -70.46
N PRO A 7 -14.27 -25.94 -70.64
CA PRO A 7 -15.01 -25.01 -69.75
C PRO A 7 -16.56 -25.27 -69.83
N ASP A 8 -17.54 -24.48 -69.36
CA ASP A 8 -17.82 -23.05 -69.64
C ASP A 8 -19.09 -22.54 -68.90
N ALA A 9 -19.17 -21.21 -68.81
CA ALA A 9 -20.32 -20.28 -68.64
C ALA A 9 -21.53 -20.70 -67.78
N GLY A 10 -22.05 -19.91 -66.84
CA GLY A 10 -21.96 -18.47 -66.61
C GLY A 10 -23.30 -18.07 -65.97
N HIS A 11 -23.32 -17.19 -64.97
CA HIS A 11 -24.53 -16.50 -64.53
C HIS A 11 -24.18 -15.12 -64.01
N ASP A 12 -24.84 -14.14 -64.62
CA ASP A 12 -24.84 -12.71 -64.35
C ASP A 12 -25.65 -12.34 -63.08
N HIS A 13 -25.45 -11.08 -62.69
CA HIS A 13 -26.20 -10.26 -61.71
C HIS A 13 -25.80 -10.46 -60.24
N LYS A 14 -25.55 -9.42 -59.44
CA LYS A 14 -26.11 -8.06 -59.45
C LYS A 14 -25.16 -7.13 -58.67
N VAL A 15 -24.82 -5.99 -59.26
CA VAL A 15 -24.12 -4.88 -58.59
C VAL A 15 -25.08 -4.26 -57.57
N VAL A 16 -24.65 -4.17 -56.31
CA VAL A 16 -25.30 -3.35 -55.27
C VAL A 16 -24.28 -2.30 -54.84
N GLU A 17 -24.67 -1.03 -55.00
CA GLU A 17 -23.90 0.16 -54.60
C GLU A 17 -23.62 0.20 -53.07
N PRO A 18 -22.51 0.81 -52.65
CA PRO A 18 -22.18 0.98 -51.24
C PRO A 18 -22.96 2.16 -50.65
N THR A 19 -23.89 1.86 -49.75
CA THR A 19 -24.64 2.89 -49.01
C THR A 19 -23.89 3.29 -47.74
N ARG A 20 -23.41 4.54 -47.76
CA ARG A 20 -23.20 5.51 -46.66
C ARG A 20 -22.49 5.08 -45.37
N SER A 21 -21.34 5.73 -45.21
CA SER A 21 -20.61 6.02 -43.99
C SER A 21 -21.52 6.37 -42.80
N ARG A 22 -21.41 5.57 -41.74
CA ARG A 22 -21.95 5.86 -40.41
C ARG A 22 -20.88 6.64 -39.63
N PRO A 23 -21.19 7.81 -39.05
CA PRO A 23 -20.23 8.50 -38.19
C PRO A 23 -20.00 7.67 -36.93
N ALA A 24 -18.73 7.50 -36.57
CA ALA A 24 -18.32 6.95 -35.30
C ALA A 24 -18.95 7.79 -34.18
N GLN A 25 -19.76 7.16 -33.33
CA GLN A 25 -20.13 7.79 -32.08
C GLN A 25 -18.89 7.82 -31.18
N PRO A 26 -18.55 8.98 -30.58
CA PRO A 26 -17.55 9.02 -29.54
C PRO A 26 -18.08 8.19 -28.37
N HIS A 27 -17.33 7.15 -27.99
CA HIS A 27 -17.47 6.56 -26.67
C HIS A 27 -16.99 7.60 -25.67
N ASP A 28 -17.94 8.27 -25.03
CA ASP A 28 -17.66 9.09 -23.86
C ASP A 28 -17.00 8.19 -22.80
N LEU A 29 -15.82 8.62 -22.36
CA LEU A 29 -15.04 8.07 -21.26
C LEU A 29 -15.80 8.27 -19.94
N ALA A 30 -16.82 7.46 -19.70
CA ALA A 30 -17.54 7.39 -18.42
C ALA A 30 -17.21 6.06 -17.70
N SER A 31 -15.93 5.82 -17.43
CA SER A 31 -15.48 4.64 -16.66
C SER A 31 -14.52 4.96 -15.52
N ALA A 32 -14.05 6.20 -15.37
CA ALA A 32 -13.13 6.58 -14.29
C ALA A 32 -13.82 6.92 -12.95
N GLY A 33 -15.16 7.08 -12.94
CA GLY A 33 -15.89 7.55 -11.75
C GLY A 33 -16.28 6.49 -10.72
N HIS A 34 -16.32 5.19 -11.09
CA HIS A 34 -17.01 4.19 -10.28
C HIS A 34 -16.08 3.29 -9.44
N LEU A 35 -14.80 3.12 -9.83
CA LEU A 35 -13.79 2.53 -8.94
C LEU A 35 -13.43 3.49 -7.79
N ALA A 36 -13.51 4.80 -8.01
CA ALA A 36 -13.49 5.79 -6.94
C ALA A 36 -14.71 5.67 -6.00
N GLN A 37 -15.83 5.12 -6.47
CA GLN A 37 -17.03 4.88 -5.66
C GLN A 37 -16.92 3.58 -4.85
N LEU A 38 -16.28 2.53 -5.37
CA LEU A 38 -16.00 1.30 -4.59
C LEU A 38 -14.85 1.51 -3.59
N ALA A 39 -13.77 2.17 -3.99
CA ALA A 39 -12.74 2.68 -3.07
C ALA A 39 -13.33 3.68 -2.07
N GLY A 40 -14.33 4.47 -2.49
CA GLY A 40 -15.13 5.36 -1.64
C GLY A 40 -16.08 4.63 -0.70
N MET A 41 -16.55 3.42 -1.03
CA MET A 41 -17.37 2.58 -0.15
C MET A 41 -16.51 1.80 0.85
N MET A 42 -15.32 1.36 0.45
CA MET A 42 -14.33 0.80 1.39
C MET A 42 -13.83 1.87 2.38
N ASN A 43 -13.49 3.06 1.89
CA ASN A 43 -13.12 4.22 2.73
C ASN A 43 -14.32 4.89 3.43
N GLY A 44 -15.54 4.65 2.96
CA GLY A 44 -16.79 5.21 3.47
C GLY A 44 -17.61 4.24 4.32
N SER A 45 -17.12 3.01 4.55
CA SER A 45 -17.77 2.07 5.45
C SER A 45 -17.90 2.70 6.84
N PRO A 46 -18.99 2.46 7.60
CA PRO A 46 -19.15 3.00 8.96
C PRO A 46 -17.95 2.71 9.85
N ARG A 47 -17.26 1.59 9.60
CA ARG A 47 -16.03 1.17 10.28
C ARG A 47 -14.83 2.07 9.93
N MET A 48 -14.62 2.41 8.66
CA MET A 48 -13.53 3.33 8.24
C MET A 48 -13.84 4.79 8.61
N GLN A 49 -15.10 5.21 8.58
CA GLN A 49 -15.52 6.51 9.12
C GLN A 49 -15.27 6.60 10.62
N SER A 50 -15.57 5.53 11.37
CA SER A 50 -15.27 5.45 12.81
C SER A 50 -13.76 5.50 13.07
N LEU A 51 -12.95 4.84 12.23
CA LEU A 51 -11.49 4.87 12.35
C LEU A 51 -10.91 6.26 12.02
N ALA A 52 -11.44 6.94 10.99
CA ALA A 52 -11.05 8.30 10.62
C ALA A 52 -11.49 9.32 11.70
N GLN A 53 -12.67 9.16 12.29
CA GLN A 53 -13.11 9.93 13.45
C GLN A 53 -12.25 9.67 14.68
N LEU A 54 -11.85 8.42 14.93
CA LEU A 54 -10.93 8.06 16.02
C LEU A 54 -9.55 8.67 15.82
N LYS A 55 -9.04 8.68 14.59
CA LYS A 55 -7.77 9.33 14.22
C LYS A 55 -7.85 10.85 14.41
N ALA A 56 -8.90 11.49 13.90
CA ALA A 56 -9.11 12.92 14.11
C ALA A 56 -9.25 13.28 15.61
N ALA A 57 -9.93 12.44 16.40
CA ALA A 57 -10.04 12.59 17.84
C ALA A 57 -8.73 12.30 18.60
N SER A 58 -7.84 11.46 18.07
CA SER A 58 -6.50 11.24 18.61
C SER A 58 -5.57 12.41 18.33
N ASP A 59 -5.66 12.98 17.12
CA ASP A 59 -4.84 14.12 16.70
C ASP A 59 -5.29 15.44 17.37
N HIS A 60 -6.56 15.56 17.75
CA HIS A 60 -7.16 16.78 18.32
C HIS A 60 -7.76 16.57 19.73
N GLY A 61 -7.45 15.45 20.37
CA GLY A 61 -8.04 15.08 21.66
C GLY A 61 -7.52 15.93 22.81
N PRO A 62 -8.33 16.15 23.88
CA PRO A 62 -7.92 16.89 25.08
C PRO A 62 -6.63 16.35 25.73
N ARG A 63 -6.31 15.07 25.47
CA ARG A 63 -5.10 14.41 25.94
C ARG A 63 -3.82 14.86 25.23
N MET A 64 -3.89 15.23 23.94
CA MET A 64 -2.76 15.83 23.20
C MET A 64 -2.58 17.31 23.56
N GLN A 65 -3.68 18.04 23.77
CA GLN A 65 -3.61 19.40 24.34
C GLN A 65 -3.02 19.39 25.75
N GLY A 66 -3.41 18.42 26.59
CA GLY A 66 -2.81 18.23 27.91
C GLY A 66 -1.33 17.84 27.85
N LEU A 67 -0.88 17.08 26.85
CA LEU A 67 0.55 16.76 26.66
C LEU A 67 1.35 17.97 26.15
N MET A 68 0.77 18.84 25.32
CA MET A 68 1.40 20.11 24.92
C MET A 68 1.43 21.13 26.07
N GLU A 69 0.39 21.20 26.90
CA GLU A 69 0.39 22.03 28.12
C GLU A 69 1.37 21.50 29.18
N VAL A 70 1.48 20.18 29.35
CA VAL A 70 2.50 19.56 30.23
C VAL A 70 3.91 19.81 29.69
N ALA A 71 4.10 19.80 28.36
CA ALA A 71 5.38 20.19 27.75
C ALA A 71 5.70 21.70 27.94
N ALA A 72 4.69 22.57 28.00
CA ALA A 72 4.85 23.98 28.33
C ALA A 72 5.08 24.24 29.84
N GLY A 73 4.61 23.35 30.71
CA GLY A 73 4.72 23.47 32.18
C GLY A 73 6.03 22.99 32.80
N ILE A 74 6.89 22.28 32.06
CA ILE A 74 8.14 21.67 32.60
C ILE A 74 9.36 22.62 32.50
N ASN A 75 9.16 23.92 32.23
CA ASN A 75 10.25 24.91 32.24
C ASN A 75 9.97 26.12 33.16
N PRO A 76 10.10 25.99 34.49
CA PRO A 76 10.07 27.13 35.38
C PRO A 76 11.49 27.64 35.66
N SER A 77 11.99 28.57 34.86
CA SER A 77 13.21 29.33 35.20
C SER A 77 13.28 30.68 34.47
N ALA A 78 12.52 31.68 34.95
CA ALA A 78 12.94 33.09 35.00
C ALA A 78 11.96 33.92 35.86
N PRO A 79 12.45 34.86 36.70
CA PRO A 79 11.64 35.57 37.67
C PRO A 79 10.81 36.69 37.03
N ALA A 80 9.59 36.83 37.53
CA ALA A 80 8.70 37.94 37.23
C ALA A 80 9.22 39.25 37.86
N THR A 81 9.50 40.25 37.03
CA THR A 81 9.52 41.65 37.44
C THR A 81 8.22 42.32 37.03
N VAL A 82 7.60 42.93 38.04
CA VAL A 82 6.41 43.77 37.98
C VAL A 82 6.80 45.14 37.45
N SER A 83 6.11 45.68 36.44
CA SER A 83 5.48 47.02 36.54
C SER A 83 4.70 47.40 35.28
N ALA A 84 3.62 48.12 35.56
CA ALA A 84 2.60 48.59 34.64
C ALA A 84 2.92 49.96 34.02
N ALA A 85 2.03 50.31 33.07
CA ALA A 85 1.58 51.66 32.69
C ALA A 85 2.07 52.23 31.33
N ALA A 86 1.10 52.21 30.40
CA ALA A 86 0.53 53.37 29.70
C ALA A 86 1.36 54.21 28.70
N GLU A 87 0.67 54.41 27.56
CA GLU A 87 0.55 55.65 26.77
C GLU A 87 1.53 55.97 25.62
N SER A 88 0.87 56.21 24.46
CA SER A 88 1.06 57.36 23.56
C SER A 88 2.32 57.43 22.67
N GLY A 89 2.09 57.19 21.38
CA GLY A 89 2.10 58.30 20.41
C GLY A 89 3.43 58.90 19.92
N ARG A 90 3.55 58.88 18.58
CA ARG A 90 4.24 59.85 17.69
C ARG A 90 5.77 59.83 17.56
N ARG A 91 6.14 59.53 16.30
CA ARG A 91 6.97 60.29 15.34
C ARG A 91 8.47 60.53 15.59
N GLU A 92 9.16 60.23 14.50
CA GLU A 92 10.24 60.96 13.82
C GLU A 92 11.71 60.57 14.03
N ALA A 93 12.29 60.24 12.88
CA ALA A 93 13.60 60.66 12.37
C ALA A 93 14.87 60.14 13.07
N GLY A 94 15.64 59.38 12.28
CA GLY A 94 16.97 59.86 11.92
C GLY A 94 18.13 58.93 12.24
N LEU A 95 18.92 58.73 11.18
CA LEU A 95 20.39 58.65 11.19
C LEU A 95 21.08 57.30 11.47
N MET A 96 21.64 56.80 10.36
CA MET A 96 23.06 56.43 10.21
C MET A 96 23.68 55.50 11.24
N GLY A 97 23.97 54.28 10.78
CA GLY A 97 24.82 53.31 11.47
C GLY A 97 25.39 52.33 10.47
N ASP A 98 26.36 52.80 9.70
CA ASP A 98 27.28 52.02 8.87
C ASP A 98 28.09 51.05 9.75
N ALA A 99 28.12 49.75 9.40
CA ALA A 99 29.23 48.82 9.67
C ALA A 99 28.85 47.36 9.38
N GLY A 100 29.76 46.64 8.70
CA GLY A 100 30.01 45.25 9.03
C GLY A 100 29.66 44.21 7.97
N LEU A 101 30.26 44.35 6.79
CA LEU A 101 30.41 43.26 5.82
C LEU A 101 31.22 42.11 6.46
N VAL A 102 30.56 41.05 6.95
CA VAL A 102 31.27 39.87 7.47
C VAL A 102 31.55 38.92 6.32
N SER A 103 32.81 38.95 5.89
CA SER A 103 33.38 38.11 4.84
C SER A 103 33.32 36.63 5.21
N ALA A 104 32.77 35.81 4.31
CA ALA A 104 32.79 34.36 4.39
C ALA A 104 34.24 33.85 4.23
N LYS A 105 34.81 33.33 5.31
CA LYS A 105 36.06 32.56 5.26
C LYS A 105 35.80 31.21 4.60
N ALA A 106 36.20 31.09 3.33
CA ALA A 106 36.43 29.81 2.68
C ALA A 106 37.60 29.10 3.37
N VAL A 107 37.34 27.91 3.93
CA VAL A 107 38.37 27.00 4.42
C VAL A 107 39.05 26.36 3.20
N GLN A 108 40.27 26.79 2.91
CA GLN A 108 41.16 26.10 1.97
C GLN A 108 41.63 24.80 2.62
N ILE A 109 41.15 23.66 2.11
CA ILE A 109 41.75 22.36 2.36
C ILE A 109 43.07 22.33 1.59
N LYS A 110 44.17 22.34 2.33
CA LYS A 110 45.53 22.24 1.78
C LYS A 110 45.80 20.76 1.49
N THR A 111 45.65 20.34 0.24
CA THR A 111 46.09 19.03 -0.23
C THR A 111 47.62 19.08 -0.37
N GLU A 112 48.33 18.43 0.55
CA GLU A 112 49.77 18.24 0.46
C GLU A 112 50.10 17.22 -0.63
N ASP A 113 50.84 17.68 -1.63
CA ASP A 113 51.42 16.89 -2.71
C ASP A 113 52.56 16.03 -2.13
N GLN A 114 52.32 14.73 -1.93
CA GLN A 114 53.39 13.77 -1.62
C GLN A 114 53.89 13.09 -2.90
N PRO A 115 55.22 13.00 -3.11
CA PRO A 115 55.79 12.34 -4.28
C PRO A 115 55.53 10.84 -4.24
N GLN A 116 55.07 10.30 -5.37
CA GLN A 116 54.85 8.87 -5.60
C GLN A 116 56.16 8.09 -5.44
N ARG A 117 56.36 7.50 -4.26
CA ARG A 117 57.31 6.38 -4.08
C ARG A 117 56.64 5.13 -4.64
N LEU A 118 57.20 4.64 -5.75
CA LEU A 118 56.90 3.33 -6.32
C LEU A 118 57.34 2.24 -5.32
N VAL A 119 56.44 1.83 -4.43
CA VAL A 119 56.63 0.67 -3.55
C VAL A 119 56.22 -0.57 -4.33
N GLN A 120 57.18 -1.45 -4.59
CA GLN A 120 56.93 -2.83 -5.02
C GLN A 120 56.00 -3.50 -4.01
N LEU A 121 54.74 -3.72 -4.40
CA LEU A 121 53.78 -4.51 -3.63
C LEU A 121 54.15 -5.99 -3.74
N SER A 122 54.91 -6.46 -2.76
CA SER A 122 54.94 -7.86 -2.36
C SER A 122 53.50 -8.34 -2.17
N ARG A 123 53.15 -9.49 -2.75
CA ARG A 123 51.84 -10.13 -2.62
C ARG A 123 51.54 -10.37 -1.14
N ILE A 124 50.75 -9.47 -0.53
CA ILE A 124 50.14 -9.69 0.77
C ILE A 124 49.04 -10.74 0.55
N ASN A 125 49.26 -11.95 1.06
CA ASN A 125 48.21 -12.94 1.22
C ASN A 125 47.21 -12.41 2.26
N PHE A 126 46.24 -11.62 1.80
CA PHE A 126 45.03 -11.36 2.57
C PHE A 126 44.28 -12.67 2.67
N LYS A 127 44.37 -13.30 3.85
CA LYS A 127 43.38 -14.29 4.25
C LYS A 127 42.07 -13.50 4.35
N PRO A 128 41.06 -13.71 3.48
CA PRO A 128 39.81 -13.01 3.63
C PRO A 128 39.25 -13.44 4.97
N GLU A 129 39.33 -12.55 5.95
CA GLU A 129 38.61 -12.67 7.20
C GLU A 129 37.15 -12.75 6.77
N ALA A 130 36.51 -13.90 7.04
CA ALA A 130 35.13 -14.12 6.64
C ALA A 130 34.34 -12.93 7.17
N ALA A 131 33.83 -12.10 6.26
CA ALA A 131 33.04 -10.94 6.64
C ALA A 131 31.99 -11.44 7.64
N PRO A 132 31.86 -10.81 8.83
CA PRO A 132 30.91 -11.26 9.82
C PRO A 132 29.58 -11.44 9.11
N VAL A 133 29.06 -12.67 9.13
CA VAL A 133 27.78 -12.99 8.49
C VAL A 133 26.76 -12.13 9.21
N ILE A 134 26.40 -11.01 8.58
CA ILE A 134 25.34 -10.13 9.06
C ILE A 134 24.08 -10.96 8.91
N GLN A 135 23.64 -11.58 10.01
CA GLN A 135 22.38 -12.29 10.05
C GLN A 135 21.29 -11.26 9.72
N ARG A 136 20.57 -11.48 8.61
CA ARG A 136 19.50 -10.60 8.15
C ARG A 136 18.40 -10.53 9.22
N GLN A 137 17.99 -9.32 9.59
CA GLN A 137 17.09 -9.08 10.73
C GLN A 137 15.63 -8.89 10.31
N LEU A 138 15.39 -8.45 9.08
CA LEU A 138 14.12 -8.61 8.39
C LEU A 138 13.94 -10.05 7.89
N SER A 139 12.85 -10.72 8.31
CA SER A 139 12.51 -12.07 7.87
C SER A 139 11.28 -12.06 6.98
N TRP A 140 11.43 -12.49 5.73
CA TRP A 140 10.31 -12.76 4.83
C TRP A 140 9.88 -14.22 4.98
N HIS A 141 8.58 -14.43 5.20
CA HIS A 141 7.98 -15.76 5.23
C HIS A 141 6.92 -15.87 4.16
N GLU A 142 6.99 -16.96 3.40
CA GLU A 142 5.92 -17.30 2.47
C GLU A 142 4.63 -17.55 3.25
N GLY A 143 3.58 -16.85 2.85
CA GLY A 143 2.27 -16.87 3.48
C GLY A 143 1.48 -18.16 3.24
N ALA A 144 0.46 -18.39 4.07
CA ALA A 144 -0.48 -19.48 3.84
C ALA A 144 -1.43 -19.13 2.69
N ARG A 145 -1.65 -20.09 1.79
CA ARG A 145 -2.66 -20.03 0.72
C ARG A 145 -3.83 -20.94 1.08
N THR A 146 -5.04 -20.39 1.18
CA THR A 146 -6.23 -21.12 1.63
C THR A 146 -7.36 -21.01 0.62
N LYS A 147 -7.79 -22.15 0.07
CA LYS A 147 -8.91 -22.28 -0.87
C LYS A 147 -10.21 -22.52 -0.12
N VAL A 148 -10.82 -21.46 0.40
CA VAL A 148 -11.96 -21.55 1.33
C VAL A 148 -13.19 -20.77 0.88
N THR A 149 -13.07 -19.92 -0.14
CA THR A 149 -14.13 -18.99 -0.50
C THR A 149 -15.10 -19.59 -1.51
N ASN A 150 -16.38 -19.69 -1.14
CA ASN A 150 -17.43 -20.07 -2.07
C ASN A 150 -17.87 -18.82 -2.87
N LEU A 151 -17.78 -18.86 -4.21
CA LEU A 151 -18.09 -17.71 -5.09
C LEU A 151 -19.55 -17.25 -5.06
N THR A 152 -20.46 -17.99 -4.43
CA THR A 152 -21.81 -17.50 -4.14
C THR A 152 -21.87 -16.48 -3.01
N GLY A 153 -20.88 -16.46 -2.11
CA GLY A 153 -20.74 -15.46 -1.04
C GLY A 153 -20.58 -14.04 -1.59
N PRO A 154 -19.63 -13.77 -2.49
CA PRO A 154 -19.52 -12.48 -3.17
C PRO A 154 -20.78 -12.00 -3.87
N ILE A 155 -21.54 -12.94 -4.44
CA ILE A 155 -22.81 -12.63 -5.09
C ILE A 155 -23.84 -12.19 -4.05
N LEU A 156 -24.03 -12.97 -2.98
CA LEU A 156 -25.17 -12.84 -2.07
C LEU A 156 -24.91 -11.90 -0.88
N ASP A 157 -23.68 -11.85 -0.41
CA ASP A 157 -23.28 -11.18 0.83
C ASP A 157 -22.29 -10.03 0.58
N PHE A 158 -21.93 -9.75 -0.68
CA PHE A 158 -20.99 -8.68 -1.06
C PHE A 158 -19.60 -8.82 -0.40
N THR A 159 -19.12 -10.05 -0.28
CA THR A 159 -17.77 -10.36 0.23
C THR A 159 -16.77 -10.48 -0.92
N ASP A 160 -15.48 -10.28 -0.64
CA ASP A 160 -14.43 -10.56 -1.62
C ASP A 160 -14.23 -12.08 -1.81
N PHE A 161 -13.60 -12.50 -2.91
CA PHE A 161 -13.26 -13.90 -3.19
C PHE A 161 -11.79 -14.17 -3.52
N GLY A 162 -10.98 -13.12 -3.60
CA GLY A 162 -9.53 -13.15 -3.64
C GLY A 162 -9.04 -12.02 -2.77
N VAL A 163 -8.29 -12.33 -1.71
CA VAL A 163 -7.66 -11.31 -0.87
C VAL A 163 -6.28 -11.77 -0.42
N THR A 164 -5.32 -10.85 -0.46
CA THR A 164 -3.95 -11.06 0.00
C THR A 164 -3.57 -10.03 1.07
N PRO A 165 -4.13 -10.10 2.29
CA PRO A 165 -3.67 -9.23 3.36
C PRO A 165 -2.20 -9.51 3.72
N SER A 166 -1.47 -8.41 3.97
CA SER A 166 -0.10 -8.45 4.47
C SER A 166 -0.10 -8.72 5.98
N ILE A 167 0.94 -9.37 6.50
CA ILE A 167 1.09 -9.61 7.93
C ILE A 167 2.45 -9.07 8.37
N VAL A 168 2.44 -8.18 9.36
CA VAL A 168 3.64 -7.60 9.96
C VAL A 168 3.66 -7.97 11.44
N ASN A 169 4.67 -8.73 11.86
CA ASN A 169 4.82 -9.21 13.24
C ASN A 169 3.54 -9.87 13.81
N GLY A 170 2.86 -10.66 12.97
CA GLY A 170 1.61 -11.35 13.32
C GLY A 170 0.35 -10.49 13.25
N THR A 171 0.46 -9.21 12.89
CA THR A 171 -0.69 -8.31 12.69
C THR A 171 -1.08 -8.25 11.22
N GLU A 172 -2.33 -8.59 10.90
CA GLU A 172 -2.90 -8.55 9.54
C GLU A 172 -3.25 -7.11 9.12
N ILE A 173 -2.93 -6.76 7.87
CA ILE A 173 -3.01 -5.41 7.30
C ILE A 173 -3.52 -5.52 5.85
N PRO A 174 -4.72 -4.98 5.54
CA PRO A 174 -5.76 -4.48 6.45
C PRO A 174 -6.42 -5.60 7.29
N PRO A 175 -7.16 -5.29 8.38
CA PRO A 175 -7.55 -3.95 8.87
C PRO A 175 -6.57 -3.31 9.87
N GLY A 176 -5.46 -3.97 10.20
CA GLY A 176 -4.43 -3.42 11.08
C GLY A 176 -3.64 -2.25 10.46
N ASP A 177 -2.64 -1.78 11.21
CA ASP A 177 -1.76 -0.68 10.78
C ASP A 177 -0.29 -1.07 10.91
N ALA A 178 0.44 -1.07 9.79
CA ALA A 178 1.88 -1.35 9.76
C ALA A 178 2.67 -0.40 10.65
N ALA A 179 2.21 0.85 10.80
CA ALA A 179 2.86 1.83 11.66
C ALA A 179 2.85 1.41 13.14
N ALA A 180 1.82 0.68 13.57
CA ALA A 180 1.72 0.15 14.92
C ALA A 180 2.39 -1.24 15.07
N ALA A 181 2.43 -2.01 13.98
CA ALA A 181 2.96 -3.37 14.01
C ALA A 181 4.49 -3.46 13.86
N LEU A 182 5.13 -2.50 13.17
CA LEU A 182 6.57 -2.51 12.93
C LEU A 182 7.34 -2.19 14.22
N LEU A 183 8.34 -3.00 14.54
CA LEU A 183 9.17 -2.83 15.74
C LEU A 183 10.40 -1.98 15.43
N GLY A 184 10.67 -0.97 16.27
CA GLY A 184 11.86 -0.13 16.23
C GLY A 184 13.04 -0.68 17.04
N PRO A 185 14.27 -0.20 16.80
CA PRO A 185 15.45 -0.59 17.57
C PRO A 185 15.31 -0.18 19.04
N ALA A 186 15.91 -0.97 19.94
CA ALA A 186 16.13 -0.54 21.31
C ALA A 186 17.27 0.49 21.33
N ILE A 187 17.04 1.64 21.98
CA ILE A 187 18.01 2.75 22.04
C ILE A 187 18.67 2.75 23.43
N LEU A 188 19.99 2.80 23.46
CA LEU A 188 20.77 3.07 24.66
C LEU A 188 21.05 4.57 24.75
N PHE A 189 20.76 5.15 25.91
CA PHE A 189 21.03 6.55 26.23
C PHE A 189 22.15 6.66 27.27
N ASN A 190 23.16 7.48 27.00
CA ASN A 190 24.23 7.82 27.93
C ASN A 190 24.22 9.33 28.20
N ARG A 191 24.15 9.74 29.47
CA ARG A 191 24.30 11.16 29.85
C ARG A 191 25.78 11.54 29.79
N LEU A 192 26.07 12.70 29.20
CA LEU A 192 27.44 13.20 29.08
C LEU A 192 27.79 14.15 30.23
N GLU A 193 29.05 14.15 30.67
CA GLU A 193 29.53 14.97 31.81
C GLU A 193 29.38 16.47 31.57
N HIS A 194 29.47 16.92 30.32
CA HIS A 194 29.33 18.32 29.92
C HIS A 194 27.89 18.73 29.58
N GLY A 195 26.91 17.91 29.96
CA GLY A 195 25.51 18.07 29.56
C GLY A 195 25.19 17.38 28.24
N GLY A 196 23.90 17.18 27.99
CA GLY A 196 23.40 16.45 26.83
C GLY A 196 23.28 14.93 27.05
N VAL A 197 22.74 14.27 26.03
CA VAL A 197 22.47 12.84 25.99
C VAL A 197 22.92 12.27 24.66
N GLU A 198 23.63 11.15 24.72
CA GLU A 198 24.07 10.35 23.59
C GLU A 198 23.11 9.17 23.39
N ALA A 199 22.56 9.02 22.18
CA ALA A 199 21.74 7.89 21.77
C ALA A 199 22.52 6.97 20.82
N SER A 200 22.37 5.66 20.98
CA SER A 200 22.94 4.64 20.09
C SER A 200 22.02 3.41 20.03
N ILE A 201 22.19 2.58 19.01
CA ILE A 201 21.40 1.34 18.88
C ILE A 201 21.98 0.28 19.82
N HIS A 202 21.15 -0.18 20.76
CA HIS A 202 21.49 -1.26 21.70
C HIS A 202 21.21 -2.63 21.10
N ALA A 203 19.97 -2.80 20.63
CA ALA A 203 19.47 -4.05 20.09
C ALA A 203 18.52 -3.78 18.92
N GLU A 204 18.43 -4.76 18.04
CA GLU A 204 17.68 -4.72 16.80
C GLU A 204 16.54 -5.74 16.92
N PRO A 205 15.27 -5.36 16.70
CA PRO A 205 14.19 -6.32 16.65
C PRO A 205 14.23 -7.10 15.33
N ILE A 206 13.80 -8.35 15.37
CA ILE A 206 13.50 -9.10 14.15
C ILE A 206 12.08 -8.73 13.72
N ASN A 207 11.94 -8.10 12.56
CA ASN A 207 10.64 -7.86 11.95
C ASN A 207 10.30 -9.03 11.01
N VAL A 208 9.16 -9.66 11.23
CA VAL A 208 8.66 -10.77 10.41
C VAL A 208 7.57 -10.23 9.50
N ILE A 209 7.77 -10.38 8.19
CA ILE A 209 6.79 -10.01 7.17
C ILE A 209 6.32 -11.28 6.47
N SER A 210 5.01 -11.45 6.35
CA SER A 210 4.39 -12.52 5.59
C SER A 210 3.09 -12.02 4.97
N TYR A 211 2.31 -12.95 4.44
CA TYR A 211 0.96 -12.68 3.96
C TYR A 211 0.04 -13.85 4.28
N ARG A 212 -1.23 -13.68 3.99
CA ARG A 212 -2.21 -14.77 3.88
C ARG A 212 -2.99 -14.53 2.60
N MET A 213 -3.29 -15.59 1.87
CA MET A 213 -4.04 -15.50 0.62
C MET A 213 -5.29 -16.35 0.72
N GLU A 214 -6.46 -15.72 0.62
CA GLU A 214 -7.73 -16.42 0.46
C GLU A 214 -8.06 -16.56 -1.02
N LEU A 215 -8.42 -17.77 -1.42
CA LEU A 215 -8.72 -18.12 -2.79
C LEU A 215 -10.09 -18.80 -2.87
N PRO A 216 -10.71 -18.83 -4.05
CA PRO A 216 -11.89 -19.63 -4.30
C PRO A 216 -11.65 -21.09 -3.88
N SER A 217 -12.64 -21.69 -3.21
CA SER A 217 -12.65 -23.13 -2.93
C SER A 217 -12.75 -23.91 -4.25
N ASP A 218 -12.51 -25.22 -4.20
CA ASP A 218 -12.82 -26.06 -5.36
C ASP A 218 -14.34 -26.04 -5.66
N PRO A 219 -14.75 -26.08 -6.95
CA PRO A 219 -16.16 -26.14 -7.33
C PRO A 219 -16.79 -27.50 -6.93
N PRO A 220 -18.13 -27.59 -6.80
CA PRO A 220 -19.13 -26.61 -7.21
C PRO A 220 -19.37 -25.49 -6.18
N TRP A 221 -19.52 -24.25 -6.65
CA TRP A 221 -19.89 -23.10 -5.83
C TRP A 221 -21.40 -22.91 -5.83
N VAL A 222 -22.06 -23.48 -4.82
CA VAL A 222 -23.53 -23.50 -4.74
C VAL A 222 -23.99 -23.06 -3.36
N ARG A 223 -25.09 -22.32 -3.30
CA ARG A 223 -25.79 -21.93 -2.07
C ARG A 223 -27.28 -21.74 -2.32
N GLN A 224 -28.11 -21.98 -1.31
CA GLN A 224 -29.54 -21.66 -1.37
C GLN A 224 -29.80 -20.21 -0.93
N ALA A 225 -30.73 -19.54 -1.61
CA ALA A 225 -31.20 -18.20 -1.26
C ALA A 225 -32.68 -18.05 -1.65
N THR A 226 -33.36 -17.05 -1.10
CA THR A 226 -34.68 -16.66 -1.62
C THR A 226 -34.53 -15.92 -2.95
N VAL A 227 -35.59 -15.94 -3.76
CA VAL A 227 -35.65 -15.16 -5.01
C VAL A 227 -35.39 -13.68 -4.74
N ASP A 228 -35.99 -13.09 -3.69
CA ASP A 228 -35.83 -11.67 -3.35
C ASP A 228 -34.38 -11.31 -2.99
N HIS A 229 -33.70 -12.15 -2.18
CA HIS A 229 -32.31 -11.92 -1.79
C HIS A 229 -31.38 -12.03 -2.99
N ALA A 230 -31.50 -13.09 -3.79
CA ALA A 230 -30.64 -13.27 -4.96
C ALA A 230 -30.86 -12.18 -6.02
N SER A 231 -32.11 -11.75 -6.23
CA SER A 231 -32.43 -10.68 -7.18
C SER A 231 -31.88 -9.34 -6.71
N SER A 232 -32.08 -8.99 -5.43
CA SER A 232 -31.55 -7.75 -4.83
C SER A 232 -30.03 -7.71 -4.91
N ALA A 233 -29.36 -8.84 -4.64
CA ALA A 233 -27.91 -8.91 -4.69
C ALA A 233 -27.36 -8.73 -6.11
N LEU A 234 -28.01 -9.35 -7.10
CA LEU A 234 -27.69 -9.16 -8.51
C LEU A 234 -27.98 -7.74 -9.02
N GLU A 235 -29.08 -7.11 -8.61
CA GLU A 235 -29.39 -5.71 -8.94
C GLU A 235 -28.31 -4.76 -8.42
N MET A 236 -27.72 -5.04 -7.26
CA MET A 236 -26.63 -4.23 -6.71
C MET A 236 -25.28 -4.47 -7.41
N LEU A 237 -24.99 -5.70 -7.84
CA LEU A 237 -23.73 -6.06 -8.49
C LEU A 237 -23.70 -5.70 -9.97
N SER A 238 -24.84 -5.78 -10.64
CA SER A 238 -24.92 -5.60 -12.07
C SER A 238 -25.31 -4.16 -12.43
N LYS A 239 -24.51 -3.53 -13.30
CA LYS A 239 -24.98 -2.40 -14.11
C LYS A 239 -26.04 -2.84 -15.13
N PHE A 240 -26.27 -4.14 -15.24
CA PHE A 240 -27.23 -4.73 -16.15
C PHE A 240 -28.60 -4.71 -15.48
N SER A 241 -29.58 -4.12 -16.16
CA SER A 241 -30.98 -4.43 -15.86
C SER A 241 -31.18 -5.91 -16.16
N ILE A 242 -30.97 -6.78 -15.17
CA ILE A 242 -31.34 -8.19 -15.27
C ILE A 242 -32.86 -8.20 -15.29
N SER A 243 -33.41 -8.03 -16.50
CA SER A 243 -34.84 -8.12 -16.81
C SER A 243 -35.33 -9.58 -16.72
N HIS A 244 -34.60 -10.46 -16.04
CA HIS A 244 -35.06 -11.81 -15.81
C HIS A 244 -36.10 -11.73 -14.71
N ALA A 245 -37.34 -12.09 -15.08
CA ALA A 245 -38.36 -12.46 -14.12
C ALA A 245 -37.86 -13.71 -13.38
N VAL A 246 -36.98 -13.50 -12.40
CA VAL A 246 -36.75 -14.47 -11.33
C VAL A 246 -38.14 -14.73 -10.75
N ALA A 247 -38.46 -16.01 -10.52
CA ALA A 247 -39.80 -16.57 -10.34
C ALA A 247 -40.86 -15.65 -9.66
N PRO A 248 -42.16 -15.76 -9.99
CA PRO A 248 -43.19 -14.85 -9.49
C PRO A 248 -43.33 -14.83 -7.95
N ASP A 249 -42.89 -15.89 -7.28
CA ASP A 249 -42.85 -15.97 -5.83
C ASP A 249 -41.47 -15.52 -5.31
N ARG A 250 -41.44 -14.35 -4.68
CA ARG A 250 -40.23 -13.73 -4.11
C ARG A 250 -39.65 -14.49 -2.93
N ASP A 251 -40.48 -15.27 -2.23
CA ASP A 251 -40.07 -16.03 -1.04
C ASP A 251 -39.63 -17.46 -1.39
N ALA A 252 -39.80 -17.87 -2.65
CA ALA A 252 -39.35 -19.18 -3.11
C ALA A 252 -37.83 -19.34 -2.91
N VAL A 253 -37.43 -20.48 -2.35
CA VAL A 253 -36.02 -20.85 -2.21
C VAL A 253 -35.51 -21.40 -3.55
N ILE A 254 -34.46 -20.79 -4.06
CA ILE A 254 -33.76 -21.19 -5.27
C ILE A 254 -32.32 -21.61 -4.96
N THR A 255 -31.71 -22.31 -5.90
CA THR A 255 -30.29 -22.63 -5.87
C THR A 255 -29.53 -21.57 -6.65
N VAL A 256 -28.54 -20.93 -6.03
CA VAL A 256 -27.60 -20.02 -6.68
C VAL A 256 -26.31 -20.78 -6.95
N GLU A 257 -25.87 -20.79 -8.19
CA GLU A 257 -24.65 -21.45 -8.66
C GLU A 257 -23.74 -20.41 -9.31
N ALA A 258 -22.52 -20.26 -8.80
CA ALA A 258 -21.49 -19.47 -9.46
C ALA A 258 -20.72 -20.36 -10.43
N LYS A 259 -20.43 -19.85 -11.63
CA LYS A 259 -19.64 -20.50 -12.68
C LYS A 259 -18.48 -19.60 -13.09
N GLY A 260 -17.31 -20.19 -13.24
CA GLY A 260 -16.13 -19.50 -13.77
C GLY A 260 -16.02 -19.65 -15.29
N LEU A 261 -15.63 -18.58 -15.98
CA LEU A 261 -15.24 -18.60 -17.39
C LEU A 261 -13.70 -18.56 -17.52
N PRO A 262 -13.11 -19.31 -18.48
CA PRO A 262 -13.76 -20.24 -19.43
C PRO A 262 -14.17 -21.58 -18.80
N SER A 263 -13.74 -21.86 -17.57
CA SER A 263 -14.17 -22.99 -16.75
C SER A 263 -14.00 -22.63 -15.27
N ASP A 264 -14.66 -23.37 -14.36
CA ASP A 264 -14.53 -23.14 -12.92
C ASP A 264 -13.07 -23.20 -12.46
N GLY A 265 -12.32 -24.23 -12.88
CA GLY A 265 -10.90 -24.35 -12.57
C GLY A 265 -10.03 -23.26 -13.22
N GLY A 266 -10.36 -22.86 -14.45
CA GLY A 266 -9.67 -21.78 -15.14
C GLY A 266 -9.85 -20.43 -14.45
N PHE A 267 -11.07 -20.11 -14.04
CA PHE A 267 -11.37 -18.89 -13.28
C PHE A 267 -10.64 -18.86 -11.94
N ALA A 268 -10.69 -19.95 -11.17
CA ALA A 268 -9.99 -20.03 -9.88
C ALA A 268 -8.47 -19.83 -10.02
N ALA A 269 -7.87 -20.36 -11.10
CA ALA A 269 -6.45 -20.14 -11.40
C ALA A 269 -6.14 -18.68 -11.78
N LEU A 270 -7.04 -18.00 -12.51
CA LEU A 270 -6.87 -16.58 -12.83
C LEU A 270 -6.97 -15.70 -11.58
N VAL A 271 -7.86 -16.02 -10.64
CA VAL A 271 -7.91 -15.34 -9.33
C VAL A 271 -6.60 -15.55 -8.56
N GLU A 272 -6.07 -16.78 -8.51
CA GLU A 272 -4.76 -17.02 -7.86
C GLU A 272 -3.63 -16.24 -8.54
N GLN A 273 -3.61 -16.19 -9.88
CA GLN A 273 -2.63 -15.40 -10.62
C GLN A 273 -2.73 -13.89 -10.32
N HIS A 274 -3.94 -13.37 -10.14
CA HIS A 274 -4.17 -11.99 -9.71
C HIS A 274 -3.61 -11.75 -8.30
N GLU A 275 -3.93 -12.62 -7.35
CA GLU A 275 -3.42 -12.51 -5.98
C GLU A 275 -1.89 -12.66 -5.90
N ASP A 276 -1.27 -13.47 -6.76
CA ASP A 276 0.19 -13.56 -6.89
C ASP A 276 0.85 -12.23 -7.30
N VAL A 277 0.14 -11.35 -8.01
CA VAL A 277 0.63 -9.98 -8.28
C VAL A 277 0.78 -9.22 -6.97
N HIS A 278 -0.22 -9.27 -6.09
CA HIS A 278 -0.17 -8.60 -4.80
C HIS A 278 0.93 -9.16 -3.88
N VAL A 279 1.18 -10.47 -3.90
CA VAL A 279 2.32 -11.08 -3.19
C VAL A 279 3.65 -10.52 -3.70
N ARG A 280 3.81 -10.42 -5.02
CA ARG A 280 5.02 -9.85 -5.62
C ARG A 280 5.20 -8.37 -5.28
N GLU A 281 4.13 -7.57 -5.37
CA GLU A 281 4.15 -6.16 -4.98
C GLU A 281 4.56 -6.00 -3.51
N LEU A 282 4.02 -6.84 -2.63
CA LEU A 282 4.40 -6.87 -1.22
C LEU A 282 5.90 -7.14 -1.05
N ALA A 283 6.45 -8.18 -1.68
CA ALA A 283 7.87 -8.50 -1.61
C ALA A 283 8.76 -7.35 -2.13
N GLU A 284 8.34 -6.67 -3.20
CA GLU A 284 9.04 -5.50 -3.73
C GLU A 284 9.02 -4.31 -2.76
N VAL A 285 7.88 -4.00 -2.15
CA VAL A 285 7.76 -2.91 -1.17
C VAL A 285 8.57 -3.21 0.10
N VAL A 286 8.62 -4.47 0.54
CA VAL A 286 9.52 -4.92 1.61
C VAL A 286 10.98 -4.62 1.25
N HIS A 287 11.40 -4.94 0.03
CA HIS A 287 12.76 -4.70 -0.44
C HIS A 287 13.09 -3.20 -0.59
N GLU A 288 12.14 -2.39 -1.04
CA GLU A 288 12.33 -0.96 -1.28
C GLU A 288 12.35 -0.15 0.02
N ILE A 289 11.48 -0.48 0.98
CA ILE A 289 11.23 0.37 2.15
C ILE A 289 11.82 -0.22 3.43
N LEU A 290 11.50 -1.49 3.73
CA LEU A 290 11.86 -2.08 5.03
C LEU A 290 13.32 -2.52 5.04
N LEU A 291 13.80 -3.17 3.98
CA LEU A 291 15.15 -3.71 3.92
C LEU A 291 16.24 -2.62 4.06
N PRO A 292 16.16 -1.43 3.43
CA PRO A 292 17.17 -0.40 3.62
C PRO A 292 17.14 0.20 5.03
N TRP A 293 15.96 0.31 5.64
CA TRP A 293 15.83 0.80 7.01
C TRP A 293 16.42 -0.19 8.02
N ASP A 294 16.10 -1.48 7.90
CA ASP A 294 16.69 -2.58 8.68
C ASP A 294 18.21 -2.64 8.53
N THR A 295 18.71 -2.50 7.29
CA THR A 295 20.15 -2.48 6.99
C THR A 295 20.87 -1.32 7.68
N ARG A 296 20.27 -0.12 7.74
CA ARG A 296 20.86 1.04 8.43
C ARG A 296 20.92 0.83 9.93
N ILE A 297 19.87 0.23 10.52
CA ILE A 297 19.83 -0.13 11.94
C ILE A 297 21.00 -1.06 12.27
N ALA A 298 21.17 -2.14 11.52
CA ALA A 298 22.28 -3.08 11.70
C ALA A 298 23.65 -2.40 11.56
N GLN A 299 23.82 -1.56 10.54
CA GLN A 299 25.05 -0.82 10.31
C GLN A 299 25.38 0.13 11.47
N PHE A 300 24.41 0.91 11.96
CA PHE A 300 24.62 1.85 13.05
C PHE A 300 24.99 1.13 14.35
N ARG A 301 24.39 -0.04 14.62
CA ARG A 301 24.78 -0.86 15.77
C ARG A 301 26.21 -1.39 15.64
N VAL A 302 26.57 -2.01 14.52
CA VAL A 302 27.91 -2.57 14.30
C VAL A 302 28.99 -1.48 14.39
N GLN A 303 28.70 -0.29 13.87
CA GLN A 303 29.60 0.87 13.95
C GLN A 303 29.65 1.50 15.35
N GLY A 304 28.74 1.13 16.26
CA GLY A 304 28.56 1.84 17.53
C GLY A 304 28.27 3.32 17.30
N ARG A 305 27.53 3.65 16.23
CA ARG A 305 27.27 5.04 15.84
C ARG A 305 26.41 5.74 16.90
N LYS A 306 26.79 6.97 17.21
CA LYS A 306 26.22 7.74 18.32
C LYS A 306 25.68 9.09 17.85
N PHE A 307 24.59 9.52 18.47
CA PHE A 307 23.91 10.77 18.15
C PHE A 307 23.72 11.56 19.44
N VAL A 308 24.22 12.80 19.48
CA VAL A 308 24.19 13.62 20.70
C VAL A 308 23.12 14.70 20.56
N GLY A 309 22.22 14.79 21.52
CA GLY A 309 21.21 15.83 21.63
C GLY A 309 21.17 16.43 23.04
N GLU A 310 20.40 17.51 23.22
CA GLU A 310 20.26 18.20 24.51
C GLU A 310 19.60 17.32 25.59
N ASN A 311 18.75 16.38 25.17
CA ASN A 311 18.03 15.43 26.01
C ASN A 311 17.77 14.13 25.22
N GLU A 312 17.18 13.12 25.88
CA GLU A 312 16.88 11.81 25.29
C GLU A 312 16.01 11.92 24.03
N VAL A 313 14.99 12.79 24.03
CA VAL A 313 14.08 12.98 22.90
C VAL A 313 14.83 13.55 21.69
N ALA A 314 15.64 14.59 21.89
CA ALA A 314 16.43 15.21 20.83
C ALA A 314 17.48 14.24 20.25
N ALA A 315 18.17 13.49 21.12
CA ALA A 315 19.16 12.50 20.69
C ALA A 315 18.50 11.35 19.88
N ALA A 316 17.35 10.86 20.34
CA ALA A 316 16.56 9.86 19.63
C ALA A 316 16.04 10.39 18.28
N ALA A 317 15.59 11.64 18.22
CA ALA A 317 15.12 12.26 16.98
C ALA A 317 16.24 12.30 15.93
N LEU A 318 17.46 12.71 16.30
CA LEU A 318 18.62 12.70 15.41
C LEU A 318 18.99 11.29 14.93
N LEU A 319 18.92 10.30 15.82
CA LEU A 319 19.13 8.89 15.47
C LEU A 319 18.08 8.44 14.44
N TYR A 320 16.80 8.68 14.70
CA TYR A 320 15.72 8.25 13.81
C TYR A 320 15.72 9.00 12.49
N GLU A 321 16.05 10.30 12.47
CA GLU A 321 16.26 11.05 11.24
C GLU A 321 17.34 10.40 10.37
N ALA A 322 18.48 10.05 10.97
CA ALA A 322 19.56 9.37 10.27
C ALA A 322 19.20 7.94 9.81
N LEU A 323 18.30 7.25 10.50
CA LEU A 323 17.74 5.98 10.04
C LEU A 323 16.75 6.14 8.88
N GLY A 324 16.20 7.34 8.66
CA GLY A 324 15.15 7.62 7.68
C GLY A 324 13.72 7.55 8.25
N GLY A 325 13.57 7.65 9.56
CA GLY A 325 12.32 7.75 10.29
C GLY A 325 12.18 6.75 11.43
N THR A 326 11.18 6.99 12.28
CA THR A 326 10.73 6.05 13.32
C THR A 326 10.08 4.81 12.70
N ALA A 327 9.93 3.74 13.47
CA ALA A 327 9.21 2.54 13.01
C ALA A 327 7.79 2.87 12.53
N ALA A 328 7.07 3.75 13.23
CA ALA A 328 5.74 4.20 12.83
C ALA A 328 5.75 4.94 11.48
N GLN A 329 6.71 5.84 11.26
CA GLN A 329 6.83 6.55 9.98
C GLN A 329 7.18 5.60 8.83
N VAL A 330 8.08 4.65 9.06
CA VAL A 330 8.50 3.65 8.08
C VAL A 330 7.34 2.70 7.76
N GLY A 331 6.63 2.22 8.78
CA GLY A 331 5.44 1.39 8.64
C GLY A 331 4.32 2.11 7.89
N ALA A 332 4.08 3.39 8.16
CA ALA A 332 3.11 4.19 7.40
C ALA A 332 3.49 4.31 5.91
N ARG A 333 4.77 4.56 5.59
CA ARG A 333 5.25 4.59 4.19
C ARG A 333 5.08 3.23 3.51
N PHE A 334 5.41 2.14 4.21
CA PHE A 334 5.20 0.78 3.75
C PHE A 334 3.73 0.52 3.41
N ASN A 335 2.81 0.86 4.32
CA ASN A 335 1.38 0.64 4.13
C ASN A 335 0.82 1.46 2.96
N ASN A 336 1.23 2.73 2.85
CA ASN A 336 0.82 3.59 1.75
C ASN A 336 1.34 3.07 0.41
N ALA A 337 2.60 2.61 0.34
CA ALA A 337 3.17 2.07 -0.90
C ALA A 337 2.45 0.79 -1.36
N LEU A 338 2.07 -0.10 -0.44
CA LEU A 338 1.25 -1.28 -0.77
C LEU A 338 -0.11 -0.87 -1.34
N ARG A 339 -0.81 0.04 -0.66
CA ARG A 339 -2.11 0.53 -1.11
C ARG A 339 -2.02 1.19 -2.48
N ASP A 340 -1.03 2.06 -2.68
CA ASP A 340 -0.90 2.82 -3.92
C ASP A 340 -0.54 1.90 -5.11
N ARG A 341 0.28 0.86 -4.89
CA ARG A 341 0.58 -0.17 -5.90
C ARG A 341 -0.62 -1.07 -6.20
N GLY A 342 -1.30 -1.57 -5.18
CA GLY A 342 -2.52 -2.35 -5.36
C GLY A 342 -3.59 -1.57 -6.13
N LEU A 343 -3.78 -0.29 -5.80
CA LEU A 343 -4.67 0.61 -6.55
C LEU A 343 -4.21 0.80 -8.00
N ALA A 344 -2.90 0.97 -8.22
CA ALA A 344 -2.35 1.11 -9.56
C ALA A 344 -2.59 -0.16 -10.41
N PHE A 345 -2.38 -1.35 -9.84
CA PHE A 345 -2.69 -2.62 -10.50
C PHE A 345 -4.19 -2.76 -10.81
N HIS A 346 -5.07 -2.41 -9.86
CA HIS A 346 -6.52 -2.47 -10.07
C HIS A 346 -7.06 -1.46 -11.10
N HIS A 347 -6.26 -0.46 -11.47
CA HIS A 347 -6.56 0.44 -12.59
C HIS A 347 -6.07 -0.07 -13.96
N THR A 348 -5.36 -1.19 -14.00
CA THR A 348 -4.99 -1.84 -15.26
C THR A 348 -6.13 -2.74 -15.77
N GLY A 349 -6.07 -3.13 -17.05
CA GLY A 349 -7.04 -4.09 -17.59
C GLY A 349 -6.97 -5.43 -16.84
N GLU A 350 -5.77 -5.97 -16.65
CA GLU A 350 -5.53 -7.28 -16.03
C GLU A 350 -5.86 -7.31 -14.54
N GLY A 351 -5.59 -6.22 -13.82
CA GLY A 351 -5.86 -6.13 -12.38
C GLY A 351 -7.25 -5.64 -12.02
N SER A 352 -8.11 -5.35 -13.00
CA SER A 352 -9.49 -4.98 -12.67
C SER A 352 -10.23 -6.16 -12.02
N SER A 353 -11.23 -5.85 -11.20
CA SER A 353 -12.01 -6.89 -10.51
C SER A 353 -12.75 -7.77 -11.51
N PRO A 354 -12.91 -9.08 -11.23
CA PRO A 354 -13.77 -9.94 -12.02
C PRO A 354 -15.20 -9.41 -12.07
N GLU A 355 -15.84 -9.65 -13.21
CA GLU A 355 -17.19 -9.16 -13.49
C GLU A 355 -18.15 -10.33 -13.75
N ILE A 356 -19.43 -10.06 -13.51
CA ILE A 356 -20.50 -10.95 -13.94
C ILE A 356 -20.69 -10.74 -15.45
N ASP A 357 -20.37 -11.78 -16.23
CA ASP A 357 -20.54 -11.80 -17.69
C ASP A 357 -22.01 -11.99 -18.06
N SER A 358 -22.65 -12.99 -17.44
CA SER A 358 -24.03 -13.36 -17.77
C SER A 358 -24.70 -14.09 -16.61
N THR A 359 -26.04 -14.17 -16.68
CA THR A 359 -26.84 -14.97 -15.74
C THR A 359 -27.86 -15.80 -16.50
N THR A 360 -28.27 -16.94 -15.93
CA THR A 360 -29.39 -17.74 -16.45
C THR A 360 -30.25 -18.21 -15.29
N PHE A 361 -31.56 -18.26 -15.48
CA PHE A 361 -32.49 -18.79 -14.48
C PHE A 361 -33.38 -19.87 -15.10
N GLY A 362 -33.41 -21.06 -14.51
CA GLY A 362 -34.23 -22.18 -14.99
C GLY A 362 -34.21 -23.36 -14.03
N GLY A 363 -35.37 -24.03 -13.88
CA GLY A 363 -35.50 -25.18 -12.99
C GLY A 363 -35.22 -24.89 -11.50
N GLY A 364 -35.49 -23.66 -11.05
CA GLY A 364 -35.18 -23.21 -9.68
C GLY A 364 -33.68 -22.97 -9.43
N ILE A 365 -32.87 -22.90 -10.48
CA ILE A 365 -31.42 -22.63 -10.38
C ILE A 365 -31.11 -21.31 -11.08
N LEU A 366 -30.51 -20.38 -10.34
CA LEU A 366 -29.88 -19.17 -10.84
C LEU A 366 -28.39 -19.42 -11.02
N ARG A 367 -27.91 -19.40 -12.26
CA ARG A 367 -26.47 -19.49 -12.57
C ARG A 367 -25.92 -18.11 -12.87
N VAL A 368 -24.79 -17.79 -12.26
CA VAL A 368 -24.06 -16.52 -12.42
C VAL A 368 -22.68 -16.84 -12.97
N TYR A 369 -22.37 -16.37 -14.17
CA TYR A 369 -21.10 -16.61 -14.85
C TYR A 369 -20.15 -15.45 -14.59
N TRP A 370 -19.01 -15.74 -13.98
CA TRP A 370 -17.95 -14.82 -13.67
C TRP A 370 -16.84 -14.89 -14.71
N LYS A 371 -16.33 -13.74 -15.11
CA LYS A 371 -15.18 -13.61 -15.99
C LYS A 371 -14.07 -12.81 -15.32
N HIS A 372 -12.86 -13.35 -15.33
CA HIS A 372 -11.67 -12.62 -14.89
C HIS A 372 -11.10 -11.81 -16.06
N PRO A 373 -10.66 -10.56 -15.88
CA PRO A 373 -10.13 -9.73 -16.97
C PRO A 373 -8.83 -10.25 -17.62
N MET A 374 -8.17 -11.22 -16.97
CA MET A 374 -6.97 -11.88 -17.48
C MET A 374 -7.27 -13.02 -18.49
N GLY A 375 -8.55 -13.36 -18.73
CA GLY A 375 -8.96 -14.54 -19.51
C GLY A 375 -10.14 -14.37 -20.47
#